data_AF-A0A930HGV5-F1
#
_entry.id   AF-A0A930HGV5-F1
#
_cell.length_a   1.000
_cell.length_b   1.000
_cell.length_c   1.000
_cell.angle_alpha   90.00
_cell.angle_beta   90.00
_cell.angle_gamma   90.00
#
_symmetry.space_group_name_H-M   'P 1'
#
loop_
_entity.id
_entity.type
_entity.pdbx_description
1 polymer ?
#
loop_
_entity_poly.entity_id
_entity_poly.type
_entity_poly.pdbx_seq_one_letter_code
_entity_poly.pdbx_strand_id
1 'polypeptide(L)'
;MATKKKRFSPPYLAIEDYNGRGVLYSNKGEYSVVMEITNPVRKYASDTSAYYEASATVTNLLKTLGAGYAVQKHDIFSRTPFEAPKEADSYLERRYFDYFKGRIYTAHRSFLTITQEKGKGFLNFSSNRWKEFFERVEKALDLLTGSGWSPHILEKDELSLLLHRYFAINFRSEVVSLDNFKASNTQLSIGGRTVRATSLIDIDEMDMPAQLYPVSVSNLNGTDYTEDLVSFLSEFEEADDVIYHQLIIIPNQKLEASRLTTKRNRHRSLPSAANISAEADILAVEEDVEQNNKLYVYAHYSIITAGEGSKVGKTINLFESLFAKRGIRLSRSSYNQLELFLASMPGCGYWTNPSYDRFLTLHDVVGCLIYKEREEYDEDTPLKIYYTNRAGIPKAIDITGKEGKHKLTTNSNFFCLGPSGSGKSFHMNGVVRQLYEQDTDIVLVDTGHSYEGLCNYVGGKYISYKEDKPISMNP
;
A
#
# COMPACT_ATOMS: atom_id res chain seq x y z
N MET A 1 -14.85 -11.86 38.91
CA MET A 1 -14.48 -13.17 38.31
C MET A 1 -13.09 -13.06 37.72
N ALA A 2 -12.16 -13.93 38.10
CA ALA A 2 -10.82 -13.93 37.51
C ALA A 2 -10.92 -14.36 36.03
N THR A 3 -10.46 -13.51 35.12
CA THR A 3 -10.39 -13.82 33.69
C THR A 3 -9.39 -14.95 33.46
N LYS A 4 -9.89 -16.15 33.16
CA LYS A 4 -9.07 -17.33 32.90
C LYS A 4 -8.26 -17.11 31.63
N LYS A 5 -6.93 -17.06 31.74
CA LYS A 5 -6.02 -16.99 30.59
C LYS A 5 -6.23 -18.24 29.73
N LYS A 6 -6.41 -18.06 28.42
CA LYS A 6 -6.51 -19.13 27.43
C LYS A 6 -5.25 -19.11 26.56
N ARG A 7 -4.75 -20.27 26.17
CA ARG A 7 -3.69 -20.37 25.16
C ARG A 7 -4.24 -19.79 23.85
N PHE A 8 -3.50 -18.87 23.24
CA PHE A 8 -3.84 -18.37 21.91
C PHE A 8 -3.56 -19.46 20.88
N SER A 9 -4.57 -19.79 20.08
CA SER A 9 -4.43 -20.70 18.95
C SER A 9 -4.27 -19.87 17.68
N PRO A 10 -3.08 -19.82 17.07
CA PRO A 10 -2.87 -19.02 15.87
C PRO A 10 -3.73 -19.54 14.71
N PRO A 11 -4.07 -18.68 13.73
CA PRO A 11 -4.87 -19.06 12.58
C PRO A 11 -4.09 -19.95 11.58
N TYR A 12 -2.79 -20.15 11.80
CA TYR A 12 -1.90 -20.90 10.93
C TYR A 12 -1.53 -22.26 11.50
N LEU A 13 -1.43 -23.24 10.62
CA LEU A 13 -0.94 -24.57 10.92
C LEU A 13 0.58 -24.67 10.69
N ALA A 14 1.04 -24.19 9.52
CA ALA A 14 2.43 -24.30 9.10
C ALA A 14 2.78 -23.26 8.02
N ILE A 15 4.08 -23.03 7.86
CA ILE A 15 4.68 -22.35 6.71
C ILE A 15 5.70 -23.31 6.12
N GLU A 16 5.58 -23.63 4.84
CA GLU A 16 6.50 -24.53 4.14
C GLU A 16 7.18 -23.80 2.98
N ASP A 17 8.36 -24.28 2.60
CA ASP A 17 9.01 -23.85 1.37
C ASP A 17 8.57 -24.75 0.22
N TYR A 18 8.19 -24.15 -0.91
CA TYR A 18 7.91 -24.86 -2.14
C TYR A 18 8.58 -24.15 -3.31
N ASN A 19 9.72 -24.67 -3.76
CA ASN A 19 10.54 -24.09 -4.84
C ASN A 19 10.94 -22.64 -4.57
N GLY A 20 11.39 -22.33 -3.34
CA GLY A 20 11.78 -20.97 -2.96
C GLY A 20 10.60 -20.03 -2.73
N ARG A 21 9.41 -20.57 -2.48
CA ARG A 21 8.19 -19.80 -2.19
C ARG A 21 7.63 -20.22 -0.84
N GLY A 22 7.35 -19.24 0.01
CA GLY A 22 6.66 -19.48 1.28
C GLY A 22 5.19 -19.78 1.04
N VAL A 23 4.76 -21.00 1.38
CA VAL A 23 3.34 -21.39 1.37
C VAL A 23 2.79 -21.38 2.79
N LEU A 24 1.72 -20.61 2.98
CA LEU A 24 1.03 -20.48 4.24
C LEU A 24 -0.15 -21.45 4.31
N TYR A 25 -0.22 -22.29 5.35
CA TYR A 25 -1.37 -23.16 5.59
C TYR A 25 -2.18 -22.65 6.78
N SER A 26 -3.47 -22.39 6.55
CA SER A 26 -4.39 -22.04 7.62
C SER A 26 -4.79 -23.28 8.44
N ASN A 27 -5.22 -23.09 9.68
CA ASN A 27 -5.77 -24.18 10.49
C ASN A 27 -7.15 -24.67 10.02
N LYS A 28 -7.78 -23.98 9.05
CA LYS A 28 -9.03 -24.40 8.39
C LYS A 28 -8.78 -25.20 7.11
N GLY A 29 -7.52 -25.26 6.65
CA GLY A 29 -7.11 -26.08 5.50
C GLY A 29 -7.09 -25.33 4.17
N GLU A 30 -7.09 -23.99 4.20
CA GLU A 30 -6.72 -23.17 3.04
C GLU A 30 -5.20 -23.09 2.93
N TYR A 31 -4.71 -22.84 1.73
CA TYR A 31 -3.31 -22.49 1.49
C TYR A 31 -3.20 -21.20 0.68
N SER A 32 -2.14 -20.45 0.95
CA SER A 32 -1.94 -19.12 0.42
C SER A 32 -0.49 -18.87 0.04
N VAL A 33 -0.31 -18.01 -0.97
CA VAL A 33 0.96 -17.37 -1.32
C VAL A 33 0.82 -15.88 -1.04
N VAL A 34 1.83 -15.32 -0.38
CA VAL A 34 1.93 -13.89 -0.10
C VAL A 34 3.04 -13.31 -0.95
N MET A 35 2.79 -12.17 -1.55
CA MET A 35 3.78 -11.41 -2.30
C MET A 35 3.81 -9.97 -1.82
N GLU A 36 5.01 -9.40 -1.69
CA GLU A 36 5.19 -7.96 -1.60
C GLU A 36 5.00 -7.37 -3.00
N ILE A 37 4.27 -6.27 -3.09
CA ILE A 37 3.95 -5.60 -4.35
C ILE A 37 4.32 -4.14 -4.24
N THR A 38 4.68 -3.56 -5.38
CA THR A 38 4.85 -2.13 -5.52
C THR A 38 3.59 -1.57 -6.15
N ASN A 39 2.82 -0.75 -5.43
CA ASN A 39 1.65 -0.11 -6.03
C ASN A 39 2.06 0.70 -7.29
N PRO A 40 1.23 0.69 -8.37
CA PRO A 40 1.68 1.16 -9.68
C PRO A 40 1.68 2.69 -9.80
N VAL A 41 0.84 3.41 -9.03
CA VAL A 41 0.68 4.86 -9.16
C VAL A 41 1.61 5.59 -8.21
N ARG A 42 2.43 6.52 -8.72
CA ARG A 42 3.24 7.38 -7.85
C ARG A 42 2.32 8.36 -7.12
N LYS A 43 2.48 8.46 -5.81
CA LYS A 43 1.73 9.44 -5.01
C LYS A 43 2.02 10.86 -5.51
N TYR A 44 1.00 11.71 -5.52
CA TYR A 44 1.06 13.09 -6.04
C TYR A 44 1.28 13.23 -7.56
N ALA A 45 1.21 12.14 -8.34
CA ALA A 45 1.34 12.21 -9.79
C ALA A 45 0.13 12.90 -10.46
N SER A 46 -1.04 12.86 -9.82
CA SER A 46 -2.31 13.35 -10.40
C SER A 46 -2.64 12.74 -11.77
N ASP A 47 -2.25 11.48 -11.98
CA ASP A 47 -2.50 10.72 -13.20
C ASP A 47 -3.79 9.91 -13.08
N THR A 48 -4.90 10.51 -13.53
CA THR A 48 -6.22 9.87 -13.51
C THR A 48 -6.22 8.52 -14.20
N SER A 49 -5.58 8.40 -15.36
CA SER A 49 -5.56 7.16 -16.15
C SER A 49 -4.89 6.02 -15.38
N ALA A 50 -3.77 6.31 -14.71
CA ALA A 50 -3.04 5.31 -13.93
C ALA A 50 -3.89 4.70 -12.79
N TYR A 51 -4.76 5.49 -12.15
CA TYR A 51 -5.67 4.97 -11.11
C TYR A 51 -6.74 4.03 -11.68
N TYR A 52 -7.28 4.33 -12.87
CA TYR A 52 -8.22 3.44 -13.56
C TYR A 52 -7.53 2.16 -14.06
N GLU A 53 -6.31 2.26 -14.58
CA GLU A 53 -5.52 1.09 -15.01
C GLU A 53 -5.16 0.17 -13.83
N ALA A 54 -4.81 0.74 -12.68
CA ALA A 54 -4.59 -0.01 -11.46
C ALA A 54 -5.85 -0.72 -10.99
N SER A 55 -7.01 -0.04 -11.02
CA SER A 55 -8.31 -0.64 -10.72
C SER A 55 -8.66 -1.79 -11.68
N ALA A 56 -8.46 -1.58 -12.98
CA ALA A 56 -8.69 -2.59 -14.01
C ALA A 56 -7.77 -3.81 -13.86
N THR A 57 -6.53 -3.61 -13.42
CA THR A 57 -5.60 -4.72 -13.13
C THR A 57 -6.14 -5.62 -12.02
N VAL A 58 -6.70 -5.06 -10.94
CA VAL A 58 -7.34 -5.85 -9.88
C VAL A 58 -8.55 -6.61 -10.43
N THR A 59 -9.39 -5.97 -11.22
CA THR A 59 -10.55 -6.61 -11.87
C THR A 59 -10.12 -7.80 -12.74
N ASN A 60 -9.06 -7.64 -13.53
CA ASN A 60 -8.48 -8.70 -14.36
C ASN A 60 -7.84 -9.82 -13.53
N LEU A 61 -7.21 -9.49 -12.41
CA LEU A 61 -6.67 -10.48 -11.47
C LEU A 61 -7.80 -11.36 -10.93
N LEU A 62 -8.93 -10.78 -10.53
CA LEU A 62 -10.07 -11.54 -10.04
C LEU A 62 -10.64 -12.49 -11.10
N LYS A 63 -10.75 -12.04 -12.36
CA LYS A 63 -11.14 -12.91 -13.48
C LYS A 63 -10.12 -14.04 -13.72
N THR A 64 -8.84 -13.74 -13.60
CA THR A 64 -7.74 -14.70 -13.79
C THR A 64 -7.74 -15.79 -12.73
N LEU A 65 -8.08 -15.45 -11.48
CA LEU A 65 -8.19 -16.42 -10.38
C LEU A 65 -9.47 -17.25 -10.48
N GLY A 66 -10.62 -16.58 -10.64
CA GLY A 66 -11.93 -17.23 -10.72
C GLY A 66 -12.45 -17.77 -9.39
N ALA A 67 -13.56 -18.50 -9.47
CA ALA A 67 -14.28 -19.00 -8.29
C ALA A 67 -13.43 -19.92 -7.40
N GLY A 68 -13.60 -19.80 -6.08
CA GLY A 68 -12.89 -20.58 -5.08
C GLY A 68 -11.55 -19.99 -4.66
N TYR A 69 -11.30 -18.73 -5.01
CA TYR A 69 -10.14 -17.97 -4.57
C TYR A 69 -10.57 -16.72 -3.78
N ALA A 70 -9.67 -16.30 -2.89
CA ALA A 70 -9.73 -15.02 -2.21
C ALA A 70 -8.43 -14.24 -2.42
N VAL A 71 -8.57 -12.93 -2.56
CA VAL A 71 -7.48 -11.97 -2.63
C VAL A 71 -7.57 -11.08 -1.40
N GLN A 72 -6.48 -11.00 -0.64
CA GLN A 72 -6.29 -9.96 0.38
C GLN A 72 -5.20 -9.01 -0.08
N LYS A 73 -5.44 -7.70 0.02
CA LYS A 73 -4.40 -6.69 -0.09
C LYS A 73 -4.24 -5.99 1.26
N HIS A 74 -3.00 -5.80 1.66
CA HIS A 74 -2.62 -5.14 2.90
C HIS A 74 -1.72 -3.97 2.58
N ASP A 75 -2.19 -2.76 2.82
CA ASP A 75 -1.35 -1.56 2.80
C ASP A 75 -1.02 -1.19 4.23
N ILE A 76 0.24 -1.37 4.61
CA ILE A 76 0.76 -1.17 5.95
C ILE A 76 1.47 0.18 5.98
N PHE A 77 0.93 1.11 6.76
CA PHE A 77 1.49 2.42 7.00
C PHE A 77 2.05 2.50 8.42
N SER A 78 3.31 2.88 8.57
CA SER A 78 4.00 2.89 9.86
C SER A 78 4.74 4.20 10.09
N ARG A 79 4.48 4.86 11.23
CA ARG A 79 5.23 6.04 11.66
C ARG A 79 6.63 5.61 12.10
N THR A 80 7.60 5.91 11.25
CA THR A 80 8.96 5.37 11.33
C THR A 80 9.96 6.53 11.39
N PRO A 81 10.97 6.49 12.29
CA PRO A 81 12.07 7.44 12.27
C PRO A 81 12.95 7.21 11.05
N PHE A 82 13.34 8.28 10.36
CA PHE A 82 14.33 8.21 9.30
C PHE A 82 15.71 7.82 9.87
N GLU A 83 16.33 6.84 9.23
CA GLU A 83 17.70 6.41 9.50
C GLU A 83 18.61 6.77 8.32
N ALA A 84 19.76 7.33 8.64
CA ALA A 84 20.75 7.70 7.64
C ALA A 84 21.35 6.45 6.97
N PRO A 85 21.73 6.54 5.68
CA PRO A 85 22.55 5.51 5.04
C PRO A 85 23.83 5.23 5.82
N LYS A 86 24.26 3.96 5.86
CA LYS A 86 25.47 3.55 6.61
C LYS A 86 26.78 4.01 5.98
N GLU A 87 26.75 4.39 4.70
CA GLU A 87 27.93 4.66 3.85
C GLU A 87 28.29 6.15 3.74
N ALA A 88 27.85 7.00 4.69
CA ALA A 88 28.20 8.43 4.66
C ALA A 88 29.67 8.66 5.08
N ASP A 89 30.55 8.81 4.09
CA ASP A 89 32.01 8.85 4.29
C ASP A 89 32.53 10.26 4.61
N SER A 90 31.96 11.27 3.94
CA SER A 90 32.36 12.67 4.05
C SER A 90 31.86 13.33 5.35
N TYR A 91 32.55 14.39 5.82
CA TYR A 91 32.03 15.21 6.92
C TYR A 91 30.73 15.91 6.54
N LEU A 92 30.67 16.53 5.35
CA LEU A 92 29.50 17.28 4.91
C LEU A 92 28.30 16.37 4.64
N GLU A 93 28.55 15.18 4.11
CA GLU A 93 27.52 14.16 3.91
C GLU A 93 26.93 13.66 5.24
N ARG A 94 27.78 13.34 6.22
CA ARG A 94 27.30 12.97 7.58
C ARG A 94 26.46 14.07 8.21
N ARG A 95 26.90 15.33 8.10
CA ARG A 95 26.12 16.48 8.59
C ARG A 95 24.81 16.69 7.85
N TYR A 96 24.77 16.38 6.55
CA TYR A 96 23.54 16.42 5.78
C TYR A 96 22.52 15.40 6.31
N PHE A 97 22.91 14.14 6.52
CA PHE A 97 21.99 13.13 7.05
C PHE A 97 21.65 13.31 8.54
N ASP A 98 22.57 13.83 9.35
CA ASP A 98 22.32 14.18 10.76
C ASP A 98 21.11 15.12 10.91
N TYR A 99 20.89 16.03 9.94
CA TYR A 99 19.74 16.95 9.94
C TYR A 99 18.38 16.24 9.81
N PHE A 100 18.34 15.08 9.15
CA PHE A 100 17.12 14.31 8.93
C PHE A 100 16.95 13.16 9.92
N LYS A 101 18.01 12.78 10.64
CA LYS A 101 18.01 11.64 11.56
C LYS A 101 16.87 11.74 12.57
N GLY A 102 16.09 10.67 12.69
CA GLY A 102 14.97 10.56 13.62
C GLY A 102 13.70 11.32 13.19
N ARG A 103 13.70 11.99 12.02
CA ARG A 103 12.48 12.61 11.48
C ARG A 103 11.44 11.53 11.22
N ILE A 104 10.26 11.69 11.81
CA ILE A 104 9.18 10.72 11.65
C ILE A 104 8.51 10.95 10.29
N TYR A 105 8.44 9.88 9.50
CA TYR A 105 7.68 9.82 8.27
C TYR A 105 6.74 8.60 8.29
N THR A 106 5.80 8.55 7.36
CA THR A 106 4.92 7.39 7.19
C THR A 106 5.53 6.46 6.15
N ALA A 107 6.15 5.38 6.59
CA ALA A 107 6.61 4.31 5.72
C ALA A 107 5.40 3.50 5.22
N HIS A 108 5.47 3.01 3.99
CA HIS A 108 4.39 2.24 3.36
C HIS A 108 4.95 0.97 2.72
N ARG A 109 4.27 -0.16 2.96
CA ARG A 109 4.52 -1.44 2.30
C ARG A 109 3.20 -2.07 1.91
N SER A 110 3.16 -2.71 0.73
CA SER A 110 1.96 -3.34 0.20
C SER A 110 2.19 -4.83 -0.01
N PHE A 111 1.24 -5.63 0.46
CA PHE A 111 1.25 -7.08 0.27
C PHE A 111 -0.04 -7.53 -0.39
N LEU A 112 0.08 -8.56 -1.24
CA LEU A 112 -1.05 -9.24 -1.85
C LEU A 112 -0.99 -10.72 -1.46
N THR A 113 -2.10 -11.26 -0.98
CA THR A 113 -2.23 -12.67 -0.63
C THR A 113 -3.28 -13.32 -1.50
N ILE A 114 -2.90 -14.38 -2.20
CA ILE A 114 -3.80 -15.23 -2.97
C ILE A 114 -4.04 -16.49 -2.15
N THR A 115 -5.30 -16.79 -1.86
CA THR A 115 -5.71 -17.95 -1.06
C THR A 115 -6.70 -18.78 -1.85
N GLN A 116 -6.48 -20.11 -1.92
CA GLN A 116 -7.50 -21.01 -2.43
C GLN A 116 -8.37 -21.53 -1.30
N GLU A 117 -9.69 -21.54 -1.51
CA GLU A 117 -10.61 -22.11 -0.53
C GLU A 117 -10.34 -23.58 -0.26
N LYS A 118 -10.71 -24.03 0.93
CA LYS A 118 -10.64 -25.43 1.31
C LYS A 118 -11.45 -26.30 0.32
N GLY A 119 -10.85 -27.41 -0.13
CA GLY A 119 -11.56 -28.41 -0.92
C GLY A 119 -12.71 -29.08 -0.15
N LYS A 120 -13.73 -29.56 -0.88
CA LYS A 120 -14.82 -30.35 -0.32
C LYS A 120 -14.38 -31.82 -0.19
N GLY A 121 -14.11 -32.31 1.03
CA GLY A 121 -13.72 -33.71 1.28
C GLY A 121 -13.18 -33.97 2.69
N PHE A 122 -13.04 -35.25 3.06
CA PHE A 122 -12.45 -35.68 4.35
C PHE A 122 -10.91 -35.53 4.35
N LEU A 123 -10.28 -35.74 3.19
CA LEU A 123 -8.86 -35.43 2.96
C LEU A 123 -8.74 -34.04 2.33
N ASN A 124 -7.99 -33.15 2.98
CA ASN A 124 -7.88 -31.75 2.57
C ASN A 124 -6.99 -31.54 1.33
N PHE A 125 -6.10 -32.49 0.99
CA PHE A 125 -5.14 -32.33 -0.10
C PHE A 125 -5.62 -32.99 -1.41
N SER A 126 -5.48 -32.23 -2.51
CA SER A 126 -5.70 -32.71 -3.88
C SER A 126 -4.54 -32.24 -4.75
N SER A 127 -3.82 -33.18 -5.37
CA SER A 127 -2.69 -32.88 -6.27
C SER A 127 -3.10 -32.01 -7.46
N ASN A 128 -4.34 -32.17 -7.93
CA ASN A 128 -4.85 -31.38 -9.05
C ASN A 128 -5.15 -29.94 -8.63
N ARG A 129 -5.79 -29.74 -7.47
CA ARG A 129 -6.01 -28.40 -6.92
C ARG A 129 -4.69 -27.69 -6.63
N TRP A 130 -3.72 -28.42 -6.10
CA TRP A 130 -2.38 -27.89 -5.83
C TRP A 130 -1.69 -27.39 -7.09
N LYS A 131 -1.71 -28.17 -8.19
CA LYS A 131 -1.19 -27.74 -9.48
C LYS A 131 -1.93 -26.52 -10.02
N GLU A 132 -3.27 -26.57 -10.01
CA GLU A 132 -4.12 -25.45 -10.45
C GLU A 132 -3.82 -24.18 -9.65
N PHE A 133 -3.59 -24.29 -8.34
CA PHE A 133 -3.23 -23.15 -7.50
C PHE A 133 -1.97 -22.44 -7.98
N PHE A 134 -0.87 -23.18 -8.19
CA PHE A 134 0.36 -22.55 -8.67
C PHE A 134 0.22 -22.04 -10.10
N GLU A 135 -0.51 -22.73 -10.99
CA GLU A 135 -0.81 -22.21 -12.33
C GLU A 135 -1.57 -20.87 -12.29
N ARG A 136 -2.49 -20.70 -11.33
CA ARG A 136 -3.21 -19.44 -11.11
C ARG A 136 -2.31 -18.36 -10.50
N VAL A 137 -1.42 -18.74 -9.58
CA VAL A 137 -0.43 -17.83 -8.99
C VAL A 137 0.53 -17.32 -10.06
N GLU A 138 1.07 -18.18 -10.94
CA GLU A 138 1.93 -17.73 -12.05
C GLU A 138 1.21 -16.74 -12.97
N LYS A 139 -0.02 -17.05 -13.38
CA LYS A 139 -0.81 -16.12 -14.23
C LYS A 139 -1.07 -14.79 -13.54
N ALA A 140 -1.28 -14.80 -12.23
CA ALA A 140 -1.42 -13.59 -11.44
C ALA A 140 -0.11 -12.78 -11.39
N LEU A 141 1.04 -13.45 -11.22
CA LEU A 141 2.36 -12.80 -11.26
C LEU A 141 2.63 -12.16 -12.61
N ASP A 142 2.37 -12.88 -13.71
CA ASP A 142 2.56 -12.37 -15.07
C ASP A 142 1.71 -11.11 -15.32
N LEU A 143 0.44 -11.15 -14.91
CA LEU A 143 -0.48 -10.02 -15.00
C LEU A 143 0.02 -8.82 -14.20
N LEU A 144 0.37 -9.02 -12.92
CA LEU A 144 0.83 -7.96 -12.03
C LEU A 144 2.16 -7.36 -12.51
N THR A 145 3.07 -8.19 -12.98
CA THR A 145 4.36 -7.77 -13.56
C THR A 145 4.14 -6.94 -14.81
N GLY A 146 3.29 -7.42 -15.74
CA GLY A 146 2.95 -6.70 -16.97
C GLY A 146 2.25 -5.35 -16.73
N SER A 147 1.52 -5.22 -15.61
CA SER A 147 0.87 -3.98 -15.19
C SER A 147 1.71 -3.08 -14.27
N GLY A 148 3.00 -3.39 -14.07
CA GLY A 148 3.93 -2.53 -13.30
C GLY A 148 3.84 -2.65 -11.78
N TRP A 149 3.19 -3.69 -11.23
CA TRP A 149 3.07 -3.93 -9.78
C TRP A 149 4.30 -4.59 -9.15
N SER A 150 5.25 -5.04 -9.97
CA SER A 150 6.54 -5.63 -9.55
C SER A 150 6.43 -6.62 -8.37
N PRO A 151 5.64 -7.70 -8.49
CA PRO A 151 5.40 -8.64 -7.39
C PRO A 151 6.65 -9.46 -7.03
N HIS A 152 6.93 -9.59 -5.74
CA HIS A 152 7.93 -10.49 -5.16
C HIS A 152 7.25 -11.49 -4.23
N ILE A 153 7.24 -12.78 -4.59
CA ILE A 153 6.69 -13.82 -3.71
C ILE A 153 7.60 -13.96 -2.50
N LEU A 154 7.02 -13.87 -1.31
CA LEU A 154 7.77 -14.00 -0.07
C LEU A 154 8.30 -15.42 0.11
N GLU A 155 9.58 -15.53 0.44
CA GLU A 155 10.18 -16.77 0.89
C GLU A 155 9.67 -17.15 2.29
N LYS A 156 9.95 -18.37 2.72
CA LYS A 156 9.49 -18.89 4.02
C LYS A 156 9.86 -17.98 5.19
N ASP A 157 11.09 -17.48 5.23
CA ASP A 157 11.59 -16.64 6.34
C ASP A 157 11.01 -15.22 6.28
N GLU A 158 10.86 -14.65 5.08
CA GLU A 158 10.21 -13.35 4.86
C GLU A 158 8.74 -13.38 5.29
N LEU A 159 8.02 -14.43 4.87
CA LEU A 159 6.63 -14.68 5.26
C LEU A 159 6.50 -14.90 6.76
N SER A 160 7.39 -15.69 7.36
CA SER A 160 7.45 -15.89 8.81
C SER A 160 7.61 -14.55 9.53
N LEU A 161 8.57 -13.70 9.11
CA LEU A 161 8.78 -12.39 9.70
C LEU A 161 7.53 -11.50 9.58
N LEU A 162 6.89 -11.46 8.41
CA LEU A 162 5.64 -10.71 8.22
C LEU A 162 4.56 -11.14 9.22
N LEU A 163 4.35 -12.44 9.39
CA LEU A 163 3.34 -12.96 10.33
C LEU A 163 3.68 -12.64 11.79
N HIS A 164 4.96 -12.71 12.18
CA HIS A 164 5.39 -12.27 13.51
C HIS A 164 5.10 -10.78 13.73
N ARG A 165 5.32 -9.93 12.72
CA ARG A 165 4.99 -8.50 12.77
C ARG A 165 3.48 -8.27 12.93
N TYR A 166 2.63 -9.04 12.27
CA TYR A 166 1.19 -9.00 12.50
C TYR A 166 0.82 -9.39 13.93
N PHE A 167 1.33 -10.50 14.46
CA PHE A 167 1.03 -10.91 15.84
C PHE A 167 1.51 -9.91 16.89
N ALA A 168 2.63 -9.24 16.64
CA ALA A 168 3.17 -8.19 17.51
C ALA A 168 2.59 -6.80 17.26
N ILE A 169 1.79 -6.63 16.19
CA ILE A 169 1.36 -5.34 15.63
C ILE A 169 2.52 -4.32 15.53
N ASN A 170 3.68 -4.77 15.05
CA ASN A 170 4.90 -3.98 15.01
C ASN A 170 5.63 -4.13 13.67
N PHE A 171 5.47 -3.12 12.82
CA PHE A 171 6.02 -3.11 11.46
C PHE A 171 7.24 -2.20 11.29
N ARG A 172 7.60 -1.45 12.34
CA ARG A 172 8.67 -0.44 12.33
C ARG A 172 9.98 -0.88 12.99
N SER A 173 9.91 -1.82 13.95
CA SER A 173 11.09 -2.17 14.76
C SER A 173 11.95 -3.23 14.09
N GLU A 174 13.27 -3.17 14.27
CA GLU A 174 14.19 -4.22 13.83
C GLU A 174 13.88 -5.56 14.51
N VAL A 175 13.66 -5.52 15.84
CA VAL A 175 13.34 -6.70 16.65
C VAL A 175 11.83 -6.77 16.91
N VAL A 176 11.26 -7.96 16.72
CA VAL A 176 9.84 -8.25 16.95
C VAL A 176 9.69 -9.10 18.21
N SER A 177 8.91 -8.61 19.18
CA SER A 177 8.56 -9.35 20.40
C SER A 177 7.06 -9.63 20.42
N LEU A 178 6.69 -10.87 20.75
CA LEU A 178 5.28 -11.27 20.90
C LEU A 178 4.79 -10.99 22.32
N ASP A 179 3.53 -10.56 22.41
CA ASP A 179 2.86 -10.26 23.67
C ASP A 179 1.49 -10.95 23.78
N ASN A 180 0.93 -10.96 24.99
CA ASN A 180 -0.40 -11.49 25.22
C ASN A 180 -1.49 -10.57 24.64
N PHE A 181 -2.54 -11.19 24.09
CA PHE A 181 -3.75 -10.49 23.65
C PHE A 181 -4.74 -10.32 24.79
N LYS A 182 -5.29 -9.13 24.95
CA LYS A 182 -6.52 -8.88 25.71
C LYS A 182 -7.58 -8.33 24.77
N ALA A 183 -8.57 -9.14 24.44
CA ALA A 183 -9.68 -8.75 23.59
C ALA A 183 -10.85 -8.18 24.42
N SER A 184 -11.41 -7.05 23.98
CA SER A 184 -12.73 -6.57 24.35
C SER A 184 -13.60 -6.46 23.10
N ASN A 185 -14.87 -6.08 23.28
CA ASN A 185 -15.78 -5.83 22.15
C ASN A 185 -15.43 -4.55 21.37
N THR A 186 -14.53 -3.70 21.89
CA THR A 186 -14.24 -2.37 21.30
C THR A 186 -12.79 -2.20 20.87
N GLN A 187 -11.87 -3.03 21.37
CA GLN A 187 -10.47 -3.02 20.99
C GLN A 187 -9.75 -4.28 21.46
N LEU A 188 -8.56 -4.51 20.90
CA LEU A 188 -7.55 -5.40 21.45
C LEU A 188 -6.49 -4.58 22.19
N SER A 189 -5.86 -5.21 23.17
CA SER A 189 -4.62 -4.73 23.77
C SER A 189 -3.52 -5.78 23.58
N ILE A 190 -2.40 -5.36 23.02
CA ILE A 190 -1.24 -6.20 22.68
C ILE A 190 0.01 -5.43 23.14
N GLY A 191 0.77 -5.97 24.10
CA GLY A 191 2.03 -5.34 24.55
C GLY A 191 1.87 -3.89 25.05
N GLY A 192 0.74 -3.57 25.70
CA GLY A 192 0.42 -2.21 26.14
C GLY A 192 -0.10 -1.27 25.03
N ARG A 193 -0.10 -1.71 23.77
CA ARG A 193 -0.67 -0.98 22.64
C ARG A 193 -2.15 -1.30 22.53
N THR A 194 -2.92 -0.32 22.08
CA THR A 194 -4.32 -0.49 21.68
C THR A 194 -4.38 -0.76 20.19
N VAL A 195 -5.19 -1.73 19.79
CA VAL A 195 -5.47 -2.07 18.39
C VAL A 195 -6.98 -2.06 18.21
N ARG A 196 -7.46 -1.37 17.18
CA ARG A 196 -8.88 -1.36 16.82
C ARG A 196 -9.03 -1.65 15.34
N ALA A 197 -9.86 -2.64 15.02
CA ALA A 197 -10.30 -2.93 13.67
C ALA A 197 -11.63 -2.21 13.42
N THR A 198 -11.65 -1.36 12.40
CA THR A 198 -12.83 -0.60 11.97
C THR A 198 -13.24 -1.07 10.58
N SER A 199 -14.40 -1.70 10.45
CA SER A 199 -14.96 -2.07 9.15
C SER A 199 -15.42 -0.84 8.38
N LEU A 200 -15.12 -0.78 7.09
CA LEU A 200 -15.50 0.33 6.22
C LEU A 200 -17.01 0.39 5.99
N ILE A 201 -17.62 -0.77 5.78
CA ILE A 201 -19.02 -0.89 5.37
C ILE A 201 -19.77 -1.65 6.46
N ASP A 202 -20.88 -1.07 6.89
CA ASP A 202 -21.89 -1.75 7.68
C ASP A 202 -22.82 -2.50 6.72
N ILE A 203 -22.93 -3.81 6.88
CA ILE A 203 -23.76 -4.64 5.99
C ILE A 203 -25.26 -4.44 6.24
N ASP A 204 -25.65 -3.92 7.42
CA ASP A 204 -27.04 -3.65 7.76
C ASP A 204 -27.46 -2.27 7.23
N GLU A 205 -26.54 -1.29 7.24
CA GLU A 205 -26.76 0.07 6.76
C GLU A 205 -25.61 0.51 5.84
N MET A 206 -25.62 0.03 4.59
CA MET A 206 -24.60 0.40 3.60
C MET A 206 -24.84 1.83 3.09
N ASP A 207 -24.12 2.79 3.69
CA ASP A 207 -24.19 4.22 3.37
C ASP A 207 -22.96 4.62 2.55
N MET A 208 -23.13 4.50 1.22
CA MET A 208 -22.13 4.81 0.20
C MET A 208 -22.76 5.65 -0.93
N PRO A 209 -21.96 6.43 -1.66
CA PRO A 209 -22.47 7.17 -2.81
C PRO A 209 -23.00 6.23 -3.89
N ALA A 210 -24.00 6.69 -4.65
CA ALA A 210 -24.62 5.93 -5.74
C ALA A 210 -23.62 5.55 -6.86
N GLN A 211 -22.55 6.34 -7.01
CA GLN A 211 -21.46 6.08 -7.93
C GLN A 211 -20.14 6.17 -7.19
N LEU A 212 -19.25 5.23 -7.48
CA LEU A 212 -17.94 5.16 -6.86
C LEU A 212 -16.86 5.13 -7.95
N TYR A 213 -15.87 5.99 -7.80
CA TYR A 213 -14.77 6.13 -8.75
C TYR A 213 -13.46 5.74 -8.06
N PRO A 214 -12.44 5.25 -8.80
CA PRO A 214 -11.14 4.91 -8.22
C PRO A 214 -10.34 6.13 -7.75
N VAL A 215 -10.85 7.33 -8.01
CA VAL A 215 -10.20 8.61 -7.75
C VAL A 215 -11.07 9.54 -6.93
N SER A 216 -10.41 10.49 -6.27
CA SER A 216 -11.00 11.69 -5.70
C SER A 216 -10.39 12.93 -6.35
N VAL A 217 -11.19 14.00 -6.47
CA VAL A 217 -10.71 15.29 -6.97
C VAL A 217 -10.62 16.26 -5.80
N SER A 218 -9.44 16.81 -5.61
CA SER A 218 -9.11 17.76 -4.54
C SER A 218 -8.66 19.07 -5.16
N ASN A 219 -8.92 20.19 -4.47
CA ASN A 219 -8.52 21.53 -4.92
C ASN A 219 -7.37 22.05 -4.07
N LEU A 220 -6.28 22.47 -4.71
CA LEU A 220 -5.16 23.15 -4.06
C LEU A 220 -4.94 24.52 -4.71
N ASN A 221 -5.19 25.58 -3.94
CA ASN A 221 -5.01 26.97 -4.38
C ASN A 221 -5.71 27.30 -5.71
N GLY A 222 -6.92 26.78 -5.93
CA GLY A 222 -7.70 27.01 -7.15
C GLY A 222 -7.33 26.10 -8.33
N THR A 223 -6.38 25.17 -8.16
CA THR A 223 -6.07 24.14 -9.16
C THR A 223 -6.56 22.79 -8.67
N ASP A 224 -7.41 22.15 -9.49
CA ASP A 224 -7.86 20.79 -9.21
C ASP A 224 -6.75 19.78 -9.54
N TYR A 225 -6.62 18.77 -8.69
CA TYR A 225 -5.76 17.63 -8.91
C TYR A 225 -6.48 16.34 -8.51
N THR A 226 -6.07 15.24 -9.11
CA THR A 226 -6.65 13.93 -8.89
C THR A 226 -5.77 13.12 -7.96
N GLU A 227 -6.37 12.33 -7.09
CA GLU A 227 -5.69 11.42 -6.18
C GLU A 227 -6.47 10.11 -6.06
N ASP A 228 -5.86 9.08 -5.44
CA ASP A 228 -6.59 7.86 -5.09
C ASP A 228 -7.78 8.16 -4.18
N LEU A 229 -8.89 7.44 -4.35
CA LEU A 229 -10.08 7.62 -3.51
C LEU A 229 -9.75 7.53 -2.01
N VAL A 230 -8.79 6.69 -1.62
CA VAL A 230 -8.35 6.46 -0.24
C VAL A 230 -6.89 6.88 0.00
N SER A 231 -6.35 7.83 -0.78
CA SER A 231 -4.99 8.40 -0.65
C SER A 231 -4.64 8.81 0.79
N PHE A 232 -5.62 9.39 1.48
CA PHE A 232 -5.55 9.92 2.83
C PHE A 232 -5.26 8.89 3.93
N LEU A 233 -5.34 7.58 3.66
CA LEU A 233 -5.01 6.55 4.64
C LEU A 233 -3.54 6.60 5.09
N SER A 234 -2.68 7.21 4.25
CA SER A 234 -1.28 7.49 4.58
C SER A 234 -1.07 8.77 5.42
N GLU A 235 -2.11 9.59 5.59
CA GLU A 235 -2.06 10.92 6.21
C GLU A 235 -2.55 10.88 7.66
N PHE A 236 -1.72 10.34 8.55
CA PHE A 236 -1.96 10.35 10.00
C PHE A 236 -0.69 10.66 10.78
N GLU A 237 -0.84 11.26 11.96
CA GLU A 237 0.29 11.67 12.79
C GLU A 237 0.37 10.92 14.13
N GLU A 238 -0.78 10.55 14.69
CA GLU A 238 -0.93 10.15 16.10
C GLU A 238 -0.78 8.63 16.30
N ALA A 239 -1.42 7.80 15.48
CA ALA A 239 -1.27 6.36 15.55
C ALA A 239 0.14 5.90 15.15
N ASP A 240 0.54 4.73 15.63
CA ASP A 240 1.83 4.14 15.31
C ASP A 240 1.81 3.42 13.95
N ASP A 241 0.77 2.61 13.73
CA ASP A 241 0.59 1.79 12.55
C ASP A 241 -0.89 1.83 12.12
N VAL A 242 -1.11 1.88 10.80
CA VAL A 242 -2.42 1.75 10.15
C VAL A 242 -2.31 0.69 9.08
N ILE A 243 -3.16 -0.32 9.12
CA ILE A 243 -3.22 -1.38 8.10
C ILE A 243 -4.56 -1.29 7.40
N TYR A 244 -4.54 -1.04 6.10
CA TYR A 244 -5.73 -1.12 5.28
C TYR A 244 -5.84 -2.52 4.68
N HIS A 245 -6.75 -3.31 5.24
CA HIS A 245 -7.03 -4.68 4.84
C HIS A 245 -8.22 -4.70 3.88
N GLN A 246 -7.96 -5.14 2.65
CA GLN A 246 -8.92 -5.23 1.54
C GLN A 246 -9.09 -6.69 1.15
N LEU A 247 -10.27 -7.26 1.35
CA LEU A 247 -10.57 -8.67 1.07
C LEU A 247 -11.61 -8.76 -0.04
N ILE A 248 -11.32 -9.59 -1.05
CA ILE A 248 -12.24 -9.97 -2.11
C ILE A 248 -12.29 -11.49 -2.21
N ILE A 249 -13.47 -12.08 -2.07
CA ILE A 249 -13.71 -13.51 -2.21
C ILE A 249 -14.53 -13.73 -3.47
N ILE A 250 -14.09 -14.67 -4.30
CA ILE A 250 -14.77 -15.02 -5.56
C ILE A 250 -15.59 -16.29 -5.31
N PRO A 251 -16.91 -16.18 -5.05
CA PRO A 251 -17.77 -17.31 -4.78
C PRO A 251 -18.06 -18.14 -6.04
N ASN A 252 -18.77 -19.25 -5.85
CA ASN A 252 -19.31 -20.02 -6.96
C ASN A 252 -20.39 -19.20 -7.69
N GLN A 253 -20.07 -18.75 -8.90
CA GLN A 253 -20.92 -17.83 -9.67
C GLN A 253 -22.32 -18.39 -9.97
N LYS A 254 -22.42 -19.69 -10.28
CA LYS A 254 -23.71 -20.35 -10.56
C LYS A 254 -24.60 -20.42 -9.31
N LEU A 255 -23.98 -20.71 -8.16
CA LEU A 255 -24.69 -20.77 -6.89
C LEU A 255 -25.20 -19.39 -6.47
N GLU A 256 -24.37 -18.35 -6.60
CA GLU A 256 -24.77 -16.99 -6.26
C GLU A 256 -25.85 -16.45 -7.21
N ALA A 257 -25.73 -16.70 -8.52
CA ALA A 257 -26.78 -16.36 -9.48
C ALA A 257 -28.12 -17.01 -9.09
N SER A 258 -28.12 -18.32 -8.78
CA SER A 258 -29.33 -19.02 -8.33
C SER A 258 -29.91 -18.45 -7.03
N ARG A 259 -29.04 -18.02 -6.09
CA ARG A 259 -29.46 -17.37 -4.84
C ARG A 259 -30.13 -16.02 -5.10
N LEU A 260 -29.57 -15.20 -6.00
CA LEU A 260 -30.15 -13.92 -6.39
C LEU A 260 -31.47 -14.10 -7.11
N THR A 261 -31.57 -15.02 -8.07
CA THR A 261 -32.83 -15.33 -8.75
C THR A 261 -33.90 -15.79 -7.76
N THR A 262 -33.53 -16.63 -6.78
CA THR A 262 -34.45 -17.04 -5.70
C THR A 262 -34.90 -15.85 -4.86
N LYS A 263 -33.98 -14.94 -4.50
CA LYS A 263 -34.29 -13.71 -3.75
C LYS A 263 -35.23 -12.79 -4.55
N ARG A 264 -34.95 -12.58 -5.85
CA ARG A 264 -35.79 -11.80 -6.77
C ARG A 264 -37.20 -12.37 -6.86
N ASN A 265 -37.34 -13.69 -7.06
CA ASN A 265 -38.64 -14.36 -7.13
C ASN A 265 -39.45 -14.20 -5.83
N ARG A 266 -38.79 -14.18 -4.66
CA ARG A 266 -39.46 -13.90 -3.38
C ARG A 266 -39.99 -12.47 -3.32
N HIS A 267 -39.20 -11.47 -3.71
CA HIS A 267 -39.67 -10.08 -3.77
C HIS A 267 -40.84 -9.91 -4.74
N ARG A 268 -40.75 -10.52 -5.94
CA ARG A 268 -41.83 -10.55 -6.93
C ARG A 268 -43.13 -11.14 -6.39
N SER A 269 -43.05 -12.20 -5.58
CA SER A 269 -44.21 -12.88 -5.01
C SER A 269 -44.94 -12.08 -3.92
N LEU A 270 -44.33 -11.02 -3.39
CA LEU A 270 -44.85 -10.19 -2.30
C LEU A 270 -44.85 -8.71 -2.71
N PRO A 271 -45.76 -8.26 -3.60
CA PRO A 271 -45.69 -6.91 -4.16
C PRO A 271 -45.84 -5.81 -3.09
N SER A 272 -44.80 -4.99 -2.96
CA SER A 272 -44.76 -3.74 -2.20
C SER A 272 -43.82 -2.78 -2.93
N ALA A 273 -43.91 -1.46 -2.70
CA ALA A 273 -43.02 -0.50 -3.36
C ALA A 273 -41.53 -0.82 -3.15
N ALA A 274 -41.17 -1.26 -1.94
CA ALA A 274 -39.82 -1.71 -1.61
C ALA A 274 -39.43 -3.00 -2.35
N ASN A 275 -40.35 -3.97 -2.46
CA ASN A 275 -40.07 -5.23 -3.16
C ASN A 275 -39.99 -5.06 -4.68
N ILE A 276 -40.76 -4.13 -5.27
CA ILE A 276 -40.65 -3.79 -6.70
C ILE A 276 -39.28 -3.17 -6.99
N SER A 277 -38.80 -2.28 -6.11
CA SER A 277 -37.48 -1.68 -6.26
C SER A 277 -36.37 -2.73 -6.12
N ALA A 278 -36.45 -3.58 -5.08
CA ALA A 278 -35.48 -4.66 -4.88
C ALA A 278 -35.48 -5.70 -6.02
N GLU A 279 -36.64 -5.99 -6.62
CA GLU A 279 -36.74 -6.86 -7.80
C GLU A 279 -36.02 -6.23 -9.00
N ALA A 280 -36.26 -4.93 -9.26
CA ALA A 280 -35.62 -4.20 -10.36
C ALA A 280 -34.09 -4.11 -10.17
N ASP A 281 -33.62 -3.85 -8.95
CA ASP A 281 -32.18 -3.79 -8.64
C ASP A 281 -31.49 -5.12 -8.88
N ILE A 282 -32.09 -6.24 -8.42
CA ILE A 282 -31.52 -7.57 -8.64
C ILE A 282 -31.51 -7.91 -10.13
N LEU A 283 -32.58 -7.59 -10.86
CA LEU A 283 -32.64 -7.82 -12.30
C LEU A 283 -31.55 -7.03 -13.04
N ALA A 284 -31.34 -5.76 -12.71
CA ALA A 284 -30.30 -4.93 -13.32
C ALA A 284 -28.89 -5.53 -13.09
N VAL A 285 -28.63 -6.05 -11.88
CA VAL A 285 -27.37 -6.72 -11.57
C VAL A 285 -27.22 -8.05 -12.32
N GLU A 286 -28.29 -8.86 -12.42
CA GLU A 286 -28.29 -10.10 -13.22
C GLU A 286 -27.99 -9.81 -14.70
N GLU A 287 -28.65 -8.80 -15.29
CA GLU A 287 -28.44 -8.38 -16.68
C GLU A 287 -27.03 -7.85 -16.92
N ASP A 288 -26.48 -7.01 -16.03
CA ASP A 288 -25.13 -6.47 -16.15
C ASP A 288 -24.07 -7.58 -16.07
N VAL A 289 -24.27 -8.58 -15.20
CA VAL A 289 -23.40 -9.76 -15.10
C VAL A 289 -23.39 -10.55 -16.40
N GLU A 290 -24.57 -10.82 -16.98
CA GLU A 290 -24.71 -11.58 -18.22
C GLU A 290 -24.15 -10.82 -19.44
N GLN A 291 -24.48 -9.53 -19.57
CA GLN A 291 -24.09 -8.72 -20.73
C GLN A 291 -22.60 -8.38 -20.74
N ASN A 292 -22.02 -8.07 -19.58
CA ASN A 292 -20.65 -7.57 -19.47
C ASN A 292 -19.66 -8.62 -18.92
N ASN A 293 -20.09 -9.88 -18.76
CA ASN A 293 -19.29 -10.98 -18.24
C ASN A 293 -18.59 -10.60 -16.92
N LYS A 294 -19.38 -10.10 -15.97
CA LYS A 294 -18.91 -9.68 -14.65
C LYS A 294 -18.97 -10.84 -13.66
N LEU A 295 -18.19 -10.74 -12.58
CA LEU A 295 -18.22 -11.71 -11.49
C LEU A 295 -18.90 -11.10 -10.27
N TYR A 296 -19.76 -11.91 -9.63
CA TYR A 296 -20.16 -11.70 -8.25
C TYR A 296 -18.96 -11.91 -7.34
N VAL A 297 -18.76 -10.99 -6.39
CA VAL A 297 -17.71 -11.10 -5.37
C VAL A 297 -18.24 -10.66 -4.02
N TYR A 298 -17.70 -11.28 -2.96
CA TYR A 298 -17.90 -10.79 -1.59
C TYR A 298 -16.70 -9.93 -1.21
N ALA A 299 -16.94 -8.68 -0.83
CA ALA A 299 -15.91 -7.74 -0.42
C ALA A 299 -15.98 -7.43 1.08
N HIS A 300 -14.83 -7.12 1.66
CA HIS A 300 -14.70 -6.59 3.02
C HIS A 300 -13.49 -5.65 3.08
N TYR A 301 -13.68 -4.45 3.61
CA TYR A 301 -12.62 -3.47 3.81
C TYR A 301 -12.58 -3.11 5.29
N SER A 302 -11.39 -3.11 5.86
CA SER A 302 -11.20 -2.78 7.27
C SER A 302 -9.89 -2.04 7.48
N ILE A 303 -9.89 -1.16 8.48
CA ILE A 303 -8.74 -0.38 8.88
C ILE A 303 -8.36 -0.81 10.28
N ILE A 304 -7.15 -1.34 10.43
CA ILE A 304 -6.58 -1.71 11.72
C ILE A 304 -5.69 -0.57 12.15
N THR A 305 -6.06 0.11 13.23
CA THR A 305 -5.28 1.22 13.80
C THR A 305 -4.64 0.76 15.09
N ALA A 306 -3.34 0.97 15.23
CA ALA A 306 -2.57 0.56 16.40
C ALA A 306 -1.75 1.71 16.98
N GLY A 307 -1.63 1.75 18.31
CA GLY A 307 -0.84 2.75 19.01
C GLY A 307 -1.28 2.95 20.45
N GLU A 308 -0.99 4.12 21.02
CA GLU A 308 -1.54 4.54 22.32
C GLU A 308 -3.05 4.74 22.21
N GLY A 309 -3.83 4.33 23.22
CA GLY A 309 -5.29 4.30 23.14
C GLY A 309 -5.96 5.64 22.78
N SER A 310 -5.47 6.75 23.33
CA SER A 310 -5.96 8.11 23.02
C SER A 310 -5.69 8.49 21.55
N LYS A 311 -4.50 8.16 21.05
CA LYS A 311 -4.02 8.44 19.69
C LYS A 311 -4.75 7.61 18.64
N VAL A 312 -5.00 6.33 18.92
CA VAL A 312 -5.83 5.45 18.08
C VAL A 312 -7.22 6.06 17.88
N GLY A 313 -7.86 6.55 18.94
CA GLY A 313 -9.16 7.21 18.85
C GLY A 313 -9.14 8.45 17.94
N LYS A 314 -8.11 9.30 18.04
CA LYS A 314 -7.98 10.49 17.18
C LYS A 314 -7.82 10.12 15.70
N THR A 315 -6.98 9.13 15.38
CA THR A 315 -6.78 8.67 14.00
C THR A 315 -8.05 8.09 13.41
N ILE A 316 -8.82 7.32 14.19
CA ILE A 316 -10.11 6.78 13.72
C ILE A 316 -11.11 7.90 13.45
N ASN A 317 -11.23 8.89 14.34
CA ASN A 317 -12.11 10.04 14.11
C ASN A 317 -11.71 10.85 12.86
N LEU A 318 -10.40 10.97 12.61
CA LEU A 318 -9.88 11.60 11.38
C LEU A 318 -10.34 10.83 10.14
N PHE A 319 -10.15 9.51 10.12
CA PHE A 319 -10.60 8.67 9.00
C PHE A 319 -12.12 8.69 8.84
N GLU A 320 -12.90 8.63 9.92
CA GLU A 320 -14.36 8.79 9.87
C GLU A 320 -14.76 10.10 9.17
N SER A 321 -14.10 11.21 9.49
CA SER A 321 -14.35 12.50 8.83
C SER A 321 -13.96 12.49 7.34
N LEU A 322 -12.83 11.89 6.99
CA LEU A 322 -12.32 11.85 5.61
C LEU A 322 -13.12 10.91 4.71
N PHE A 323 -13.63 9.81 5.24
CA PHE A 323 -14.58 8.94 4.53
C PHE A 323 -15.95 9.62 4.41
N ALA A 324 -16.45 10.28 5.45
CA ALA A 324 -17.73 11.00 5.39
C ALA A 324 -17.72 12.12 4.32
N LYS A 325 -16.60 12.82 4.13
CA LYS A 325 -16.41 13.79 3.03
C LYS A 325 -16.53 13.16 1.64
N ARG A 326 -16.32 11.85 1.52
CA ARG A 326 -16.45 11.05 0.29
C ARG A 326 -17.80 10.33 0.21
N GLY A 327 -18.72 10.62 1.13
CA GLY A 327 -20.03 9.97 1.20
C GLY A 327 -20.00 8.53 1.71
N ILE A 328 -18.90 8.09 2.34
CA ILE A 328 -18.76 6.74 2.89
C ILE A 328 -18.84 6.84 4.41
N ARG A 329 -19.77 6.11 5.02
CA ARG A 329 -19.88 6.06 6.49
C ARG A 329 -19.27 4.77 7.04
N LEU A 330 -18.26 4.92 7.89
CA LEU A 330 -17.63 3.78 8.58
C LEU A 330 -18.63 3.07 9.52
N SER A 331 -18.50 1.75 9.63
CA SER A 331 -19.34 0.97 10.54
C SER A 331 -19.04 1.33 11.99
N ARG A 332 -20.10 1.56 12.77
CA ARG A 332 -20.03 1.76 14.22
C ARG A 332 -20.14 0.45 15.01
N SER A 333 -20.33 -0.68 14.31
CA SER A 333 -20.80 -1.95 14.87
C SER A 333 -19.73 -3.05 14.85
N SER A 334 -18.45 -2.69 14.96
CA SER A 334 -17.33 -3.66 14.95
C SER A 334 -17.14 -4.33 16.33
N TYR A 335 -18.12 -5.09 16.81
CA TYR A 335 -18.09 -5.70 18.16
C TYR A 335 -17.18 -6.94 18.27
N ASN A 336 -16.79 -7.53 17.14
CA ASN A 336 -16.00 -8.77 16.98
C ASN A 336 -14.51 -8.48 16.69
N GLN A 337 -13.88 -7.67 17.55
CA GLN A 337 -12.53 -7.12 17.32
C GLN A 337 -11.45 -8.18 17.14
N LEU A 338 -11.51 -9.30 17.87
CA LEU A 338 -10.52 -10.36 17.73
C LEU A 338 -10.70 -11.09 16.40
N GLU A 339 -11.93 -11.37 16.02
CA GLU A 339 -12.27 -12.04 14.77
C GLU A 339 -11.89 -11.19 13.56
N LEU A 340 -12.22 -9.89 13.56
CA LEU A 340 -11.81 -8.95 12.50
C LEU A 340 -10.29 -8.87 12.37
N PHE A 341 -9.59 -8.75 13.51
CA PHE A 341 -8.13 -8.72 13.51
C PHE A 341 -7.53 -10.02 12.95
N LEU A 342 -8.00 -11.19 13.38
CA LEU A 342 -7.50 -12.46 12.86
C LEU A 342 -7.82 -12.64 11.37
N ALA A 343 -9.04 -12.30 10.95
CA ALA A 343 -9.45 -12.38 9.56
C ALA A 343 -8.66 -11.43 8.65
N SER A 344 -8.14 -10.33 9.20
CA SER A 344 -7.29 -9.40 8.50
C SER A 344 -5.87 -9.91 8.24
N MET A 345 -5.42 -10.95 8.93
CA MET A 345 -4.07 -11.45 8.71
C MET A 345 -3.95 -12.16 7.34
N PRO A 346 -2.75 -12.21 6.73
CA PRO A 346 -2.54 -12.87 5.44
C PRO A 346 -3.06 -14.31 5.40
N GLY A 347 -3.84 -14.67 4.39
CA GLY A 347 -4.38 -16.03 4.22
C GLY A 347 -5.59 -16.35 5.10
N CYS A 348 -6.04 -15.39 5.93
CA CYS A 348 -7.18 -15.58 6.83
C CYS A 348 -8.50 -15.00 6.29
N GLY A 349 -8.55 -14.55 5.03
CA GLY A 349 -9.73 -13.89 4.46
C GLY A 349 -11.04 -14.66 4.65
N TYR A 350 -11.03 -15.99 4.51
CA TYR A 350 -12.21 -16.85 4.71
C TYR A 350 -12.73 -16.91 6.16
N TRP A 351 -12.04 -16.28 7.11
CA TRP A 351 -12.45 -16.21 8.52
C TRP A 351 -13.42 -15.09 8.83
N THR A 352 -13.51 -14.07 7.97
CA THR A 352 -14.56 -13.04 8.08
C THR A 352 -15.94 -13.72 8.09
N ASN A 353 -16.88 -13.22 8.88
CA ASN A 353 -18.21 -13.79 8.98
C ASN A 353 -19.00 -13.59 7.67
N PRO A 354 -19.52 -14.66 7.03
CA PRO A 354 -20.29 -14.53 5.79
C PRO A 354 -21.59 -13.73 5.94
N SER A 355 -22.14 -13.65 7.15
CA SER A 355 -23.43 -13.01 7.41
C SER A 355 -23.33 -11.53 7.73
N TYR A 356 -22.20 -11.04 8.26
CA TYR A 356 -22.10 -9.64 8.69
C TYR A 356 -20.75 -8.94 8.51
N ASP A 357 -19.70 -9.61 8.04
CA ASP A 357 -18.44 -8.92 7.73
C ASP A 357 -18.30 -8.66 6.21
N ARG A 358 -19.08 -9.33 5.36
CA ARG A 358 -18.92 -9.29 3.90
C ARG A 358 -20.18 -8.77 3.23
N PHE A 359 -20.03 -7.95 2.20
CA PHE A 359 -21.13 -7.54 1.32
C PHE A 359 -20.92 -8.06 -0.10
N LEU A 360 -22.02 -8.35 -0.79
CA LEU A 360 -22.02 -8.81 -2.17
C LEU A 360 -21.95 -7.61 -3.12
N THR A 361 -21.05 -7.66 -4.10
CA THR A 361 -20.93 -6.64 -5.15
C THR A 361 -20.37 -7.27 -6.43
N LEU A 362 -20.12 -6.45 -7.45
CA LEU A 362 -19.49 -6.85 -8.69
C LEU A 362 -17.99 -6.55 -8.66
N HIS A 363 -17.21 -7.43 -9.27
CA HIS A 363 -15.74 -7.38 -9.24
C HIS A 363 -15.09 -6.10 -9.81
N ASP A 364 -15.80 -5.31 -10.61
CA ASP A 364 -15.32 -4.05 -11.18
C ASP A 364 -15.50 -2.87 -10.22
N VAL A 365 -16.43 -2.97 -9.27
CA VAL A 365 -16.64 -1.96 -8.21
C VAL A 365 -15.52 -2.04 -7.15
N VAL A 366 -14.99 -3.23 -6.88
CA VAL A 366 -14.00 -3.43 -5.80
C VAL A 366 -12.69 -2.67 -6.07
N GLY A 367 -12.30 -2.50 -7.33
CA GLY A 367 -11.08 -1.80 -7.70
C GLY A 367 -11.06 -0.33 -7.28
N CYS A 368 -12.24 0.29 -7.06
CA CYS A 368 -12.32 1.68 -6.60
C CYS A 368 -11.76 1.86 -5.18
N LEU A 369 -12.03 0.92 -4.26
CA LEU A 369 -11.64 0.99 -2.85
C LEU A 369 -10.27 0.38 -2.55
N ILE A 370 -9.57 -0.15 -3.54
CA ILE A 370 -8.19 -0.62 -3.36
C ILE A 370 -7.25 0.58 -3.20
N TYR A 371 -6.27 0.55 -2.31
CA TYR A 371 -5.25 1.61 -2.28
C TYR A 371 -4.24 1.42 -3.41
N LYS A 372 -3.96 2.43 -4.23
CA LYS A 372 -3.18 2.29 -5.48
C LYS A 372 -1.87 3.08 -5.53
N GLU A 373 -1.54 3.82 -4.48
CA GLU A 373 -0.39 4.74 -4.49
C GLU A 373 0.86 4.14 -3.85
N ARG A 374 2.03 4.60 -4.29
CA ARG A 374 3.32 4.37 -3.64
C ARG A 374 4.03 5.68 -3.38
N GLU A 375 4.78 5.73 -2.29
CA GLU A 375 5.79 6.78 -2.07
C GLU A 375 6.96 6.62 -3.05
N GLU A 376 7.67 7.72 -3.30
CA GLU A 376 8.86 7.69 -4.14
C GLU A 376 10.02 7.02 -3.39
N TYR A 377 10.62 6.02 -4.04
CA TYR A 377 11.75 5.24 -3.51
C TYR A 377 13.08 5.84 -3.97
N ASP A 378 14.16 5.45 -3.31
CA ASP A 378 15.51 5.75 -3.73
C ASP A 378 15.80 5.04 -5.05
N GLU A 379 16.21 5.77 -6.08
CA GLU A 379 16.53 5.15 -7.37
C GLU A 379 17.67 4.13 -7.21
N ASP A 380 17.54 2.99 -7.91
CA ASP A 380 18.62 2.02 -8.03
C ASP A 380 19.64 2.55 -9.05
N THR A 381 20.60 3.32 -8.55
CA THR A 381 21.59 4.06 -9.36
C THR A 381 22.96 4.08 -8.68
N PRO A 382 24.06 3.99 -9.45
CA PRO A 382 25.40 4.24 -8.95
C PRO A 382 25.63 5.73 -8.63
N LEU A 383 24.87 6.65 -9.24
CA LEU A 383 24.99 8.09 -9.03
C LEU A 383 23.79 8.59 -8.21
N LYS A 384 24.02 8.90 -6.94
CA LYS A 384 22.98 9.25 -5.96
C LYS A 384 23.03 10.72 -5.62
N ILE A 385 22.05 11.50 -6.09
CA ILE A 385 21.84 12.87 -5.60
C ILE A 385 20.64 12.87 -4.67
N TYR A 386 20.85 13.29 -3.43
CA TYR A 386 19.81 13.32 -2.42
C TYR A 386 19.00 14.62 -2.46
N TYR A 387 17.68 14.45 -2.62
CA TYR A 387 16.68 15.50 -2.47
C TYR A 387 15.70 15.18 -1.36
N THR A 388 15.14 16.20 -0.73
CA THR A 388 14.09 16.02 0.27
C THR A 388 12.76 15.79 -0.44
N ASN A 389 12.11 14.65 -0.19
CA ASN A 389 10.76 14.38 -0.69
C ASN A 389 9.68 15.13 0.11
N ARG A 390 8.41 14.96 -0.27
CA ARG A 390 7.27 15.61 0.41
C ARG A 390 7.02 15.09 1.83
N ALA A 391 7.48 13.89 2.17
CA ALA A 391 7.49 13.38 3.54
C ALA A 391 8.62 14.00 4.40
N GLY A 392 9.44 14.86 3.80
CA GLY A 392 10.50 15.58 4.48
C GLY A 392 11.77 14.74 4.68
N ILE A 393 11.95 13.63 3.98
CA ILE A 393 13.14 12.77 4.12
C ILE A 393 13.99 12.77 2.82
N PRO A 394 15.31 12.56 2.91
CA PRO A 394 16.17 12.44 1.74
C PRO A 394 15.79 11.23 0.88
N LYS A 395 15.88 11.42 -0.45
CA LYS A 395 15.71 10.39 -1.48
C LYS A 395 16.80 10.55 -2.53
N ALA A 396 17.50 9.45 -2.82
CA ALA A 396 18.48 9.36 -3.88
C ALA A 396 17.79 9.32 -5.23
N ILE A 397 18.19 10.21 -6.14
CA ILE A 397 17.78 10.20 -7.54
C ILE A 397 19.00 10.33 -8.45
N ASP A 398 18.91 9.74 -9.64
CA ASP A 398 19.84 9.99 -10.73
C ASP A 398 19.38 11.21 -11.53
N ILE A 399 19.98 12.38 -11.26
CA ILE A 399 19.67 13.61 -11.99
C ILE A 399 20.06 13.55 -13.47
N THR A 400 20.89 12.59 -13.88
CA THR A 400 21.27 12.41 -15.29
C THR A 400 20.22 11.62 -16.05
N GLY A 401 19.45 10.77 -15.36
CA GLY A 401 18.47 9.84 -15.93
C GLY A 401 19.10 8.72 -16.78
N LYS A 402 20.41 8.49 -16.69
CA LYS A 402 21.18 7.63 -17.62
C LYS A 402 21.95 6.50 -16.94
N GLU A 403 22.35 6.70 -15.69
CA GLU A 403 23.18 5.79 -14.92
C GLU A 403 22.35 4.80 -14.09
N GLY A 404 21.12 5.19 -13.73
CA GLY A 404 20.17 4.33 -13.04
C GLY A 404 19.76 3.08 -13.82
N LYS A 405 19.26 2.07 -13.09
CA LYS A 405 18.66 0.85 -13.65
C LYS A 405 17.58 1.15 -14.68
N HIS A 406 16.81 2.20 -14.43
CA HIS A 406 15.81 2.73 -15.36
C HIS A 406 16.36 3.98 -16.04
N LYS A 407 16.67 3.87 -17.33
CA LYS A 407 17.19 4.99 -18.14
C LYS A 407 16.04 5.83 -18.69
N LEU A 408 15.86 7.01 -18.11
CA LEU A 408 14.76 7.94 -18.44
C LEU A 408 15.13 8.90 -19.58
N THR A 409 16.42 9.16 -19.77
CA THR A 409 16.92 10.13 -20.75
C THR A 409 18.02 9.52 -21.61
N THR A 410 18.29 10.15 -22.75
CA THR A 410 19.41 9.81 -23.64
C THR A 410 20.65 10.69 -23.41
N ASN A 411 20.53 11.72 -22.56
CA ASN A 411 21.58 12.68 -22.26
C ASN A 411 21.51 13.11 -20.79
N SER A 412 22.63 13.58 -20.26
CA SER A 412 22.79 13.95 -18.85
C SER A 412 22.63 15.44 -18.59
N ASN A 413 22.08 16.20 -19.53
CA ASN A 413 21.91 17.64 -19.37
C ASN A 413 20.70 17.93 -18.48
N PHE A 414 20.81 18.92 -17.60
CA PHE A 414 19.70 19.41 -16.80
C PHE A 414 19.67 20.94 -16.84
N PHE A 415 18.50 21.52 -16.53
CA PHE A 415 18.27 22.95 -16.56
C PHE A 415 17.72 23.43 -15.21
N CYS A 416 18.46 24.30 -14.53
CA CYS A 416 18.03 24.92 -13.27
C CYS A 416 17.52 26.34 -13.54
N LEU A 417 16.21 26.55 -13.40
CA LEU A 417 15.55 27.84 -13.64
C LEU A 417 14.99 28.43 -12.35
N GLY A 418 15.11 29.76 -12.21
CA GLY A 418 14.49 30.51 -11.12
C GLY A 418 14.94 31.97 -11.13
N PRO A 419 14.16 32.89 -10.55
CA PRO A 419 14.54 34.30 -10.44
C PRO A 419 15.75 34.50 -9.50
N SER A 420 16.31 35.71 -9.46
CA SER A 420 17.35 36.04 -8.47
C SER A 420 16.82 35.84 -7.05
N GLY A 421 17.65 35.31 -6.15
CA GLY A 421 17.25 35.00 -4.76
C GLY A 421 16.45 33.71 -4.56
N SER A 422 16.08 32.97 -5.63
CA SER A 422 15.30 31.73 -5.50
C SER A 422 16.09 30.51 -5.01
N GLY A 423 17.37 30.67 -4.69
CA GLY A 423 18.23 29.58 -4.21
C GLY A 423 18.93 28.74 -5.30
N LYS A 424 18.99 29.19 -6.56
CA LYS A 424 19.69 28.45 -7.64
C LYS A 424 21.14 28.08 -7.29
N SER A 425 21.95 29.07 -6.86
CA SER A 425 23.35 28.82 -6.51
C SER A 425 23.47 27.90 -5.29
N PHE A 426 22.55 28.03 -4.32
CA PHE A 426 22.50 27.15 -3.15
C PHE A 426 22.23 25.69 -3.56
N HIS A 427 21.21 25.47 -4.40
CA HIS A 427 20.89 24.16 -4.97
C HIS A 427 22.08 23.57 -5.75
N MET A 428 22.63 24.35 -6.69
CA MET A 428 23.75 23.89 -7.52
C MET A 428 24.99 23.56 -6.71
N ASN A 429 25.27 24.32 -5.65
CA ASN A 429 26.37 24.04 -4.74
C ASN A 429 26.17 22.69 -4.03
N GLY A 430 24.92 22.39 -3.61
CA GLY A 430 24.55 21.09 -3.06
C GLY A 430 24.68 19.93 -4.05
N VAL A 431 24.35 20.13 -5.33
CA VAL A 431 24.54 19.11 -6.39
C VAL A 431 26.03 18.88 -6.65
N VAL A 432 26.80 19.95 -6.85
CA VAL A 432 28.26 19.91 -7.08
C VAL A 432 28.98 19.19 -5.94
N ARG A 433 28.63 19.49 -4.68
CA ARG A 433 29.18 18.80 -3.52
C ARG A 433 28.95 17.29 -3.61
N GLN A 434 27.71 16.87 -3.85
CA GLN A 434 27.34 15.45 -3.90
C GLN A 434 27.98 14.72 -5.07
N LEU A 435 28.15 15.37 -6.22
CA LEU A 435 28.87 14.83 -7.37
C LEU A 435 30.37 14.65 -7.04
N TYR A 436 31.00 15.65 -6.41
CA TYR A 436 32.40 15.57 -6.00
C TYR A 436 32.62 14.46 -4.97
N GLU A 437 31.71 14.32 -3.99
CA GLU A 437 31.74 13.24 -2.99
C GLU A 437 31.59 11.83 -3.61
N GLN A 438 31.13 11.74 -4.87
CA GLN A 438 31.02 10.53 -5.67
C GLN A 438 32.03 10.49 -6.82
N ASP A 439 33.23 11.05 -6.59
CA ASP A 439 34.37 10.99 -7.50
C ASP A 439 34.10 11.52 -8.93
N THR A 440 33.17 12.47 -9.08
CA THR A 440 32.88 13.11 -10.37
C THR A 440 33.80 14.32 -10.60
N ASP A 441 34.43 14.39 -11.77
CA ASP A 441 35.17 15.57 -12.22
C ASP A 441 34.23 16.74 -12.53
N ILE A 442 34.52 17.92 -11.97
CA ILE A 442 33.64 19.09 -12.07
C ILE A 442 34.40 20.29 -12.61
N VAL A 443 33.89 20.86 -13.71
CA VAL A 443 34.32 22.15 -14.27
C VAL A 443 33.15 23.11 -14.21
N LEU A 444 33.35 24.27 -13.58
CA LEU A 444 32.31 25.28 -13.36
C LEU A 444 32.77 26.64 -13.86
N VAL A 445 31.87 27.32 -14.58
CA VAL A 445 32.00 28.74 -14.89
C VAL A 445 31.21 29.53 -13.86
N ASP A 446 31.92 30.16 -12.92
CA ASP A 446 31.34 30.86 -11.77
C ASP A 446 31.40 32.38 -11.96
N THR A 447 30.35 32.96 -12.54
CA THR A 447 30.26 34.41 -12.72
C THR A 447 29.95 35.18 -11.43
N GLY A 448 29.43 34.49 -10.40
CA GLY A 448 28.94 35.11 -9.16
C GLY A 448 29.76 34.80 -7.92
N HIS A 449 30.94 34.19 -8.07
CA HIS A 449 31.82 33.75 -6.99
C HIS A 449 31.14 32.87 -5.91
N SER A 450 30.04 32.20 -6.28
CA SER A 450 29.21 31.45 -5.32
C SER A 450 29.80 30.11 -4.93
N TYR A 451 30.76 29.59 -5.71
CA TYR A 451 31.31 28.24 -5.53
C TYR A 451 32.77 28.22 -5.04
N GLU A 452 33.40 29.39 -4.89
CA GLU A 452 34.79 29.53 -4.43
C GLU A 452 35.02 28.83 -3.07
N GLY A 453 34.09 29.00 -2.12
CA GLY A 453 34.20 28.38 -0.80
C GLY A 453 34.22 26.85 -0.84
N LEU A 454 33.34 26.23 -1.63
CA LEU A 454 33.34 24.77 -1.81
C LEU A 454 34.60 24.32 -2.55
N CYS A 455 34.99 25.01 -3.61
CA CYS A 455 36.21 24.72 -4.38
C CYS A 455 37.45 24.70 -3.47
N ASN A 456 37.61 25.71 -2.61
CA ASN A 456 38.71 25.77 -1.65
C ASN A 456 38.63 24.67 -0.58
N TYR A 457 37.42 24.36 -0.09
CA TYR A 457 37.21 23.29 0.90
C TYR A 457 37.67 21.93 0.41
N VAL A 458 37.40 21.62 -0.87
CA VAL A 458 37.80 20.34 -1.49
C VAL A 458 39.21 20.37 -2.08
N GLY A 459 39.96 21.47 -1.93
CA GLY A 459 41.30 21.62 -2.50
C GLY A 459 41.32 21.78 -4.02
N GLY A 460 40.21 22.22 -4.61
CA GLY A 460 40.08 22.50 -6.03
C GLY A 460 40.84 23.74 -6.49
N LYS A 461 40.95 23.90 -7.81
CA LYS A 461 41.63 25.04 -8.44
C LYS A 461 40.63 26.11 -8.87
N TYR A 462 40.55 27.19 -8.11
CA TYR A 462 39.74 28.36 -8.49
C TYR A 462 40.55 29.33 -9.36
N ILE A 463 40.16 29.48 -10.63
CA ILE A 463 40.79 30.42 -11.57
C ILE A 463 39.91 31.65 -11.68
N SER A 464 40.42 32.80 -11.23
CA SER A 464 39.74 34.08 -11.34
C SER A 464 40.68 35.11 -11.96
N TYR A 465 40.11 36.05 -12.71
CA TYR A 465 40.85 37.16 -13.26
C TYR A 465 41.17 38.16 -12.15
N LYS A 466 42.44 38.51 -12.01
CA LYS A 466 42.88 39.69 -11.26
C LYS A 466 43.77 40.53 -12.14
N GLU A 467 43.70 41.85 -12.01
CA GLU A 467 44.47 42.79 -12.84
C GLU A 467 45.99 42.59 -12.70
N ASP A 468 46.44 42.25 -11.49
CA ASP A 468 47.84 41.93 -11.15
C ASP A 468 48.23 40.47 -11.50
N LYS A 469 47.25 39.62 -11.77
CA LYS A 469 47.44 38.19 -12.09
C LYS A 469 46.42 37.76 -13.15
N PRO A 470 46.58 38.21 -14.41
CA PRO A 470 45.65 37.90 -15.48
C PRO A 470 45.63 36.39 -15.74
N ILE A 471 44.48 35.89 -16.23
CA ILE A 471 44.33 34.48 -16.58
C ILE A 471 45.27 34.18 -17.77
N SER A 472 46.33 33.42 -17.52
CA SER A 472 47.34 33.05 -18.52
C SER A 472 47.03 31.70 -19.19
N MET A 473 45.78 31.51 -19.62
CA MET A 473 45.37 30.34 -20.37
C MET A 473 45.35 30.72 -21.86
N ASN A 474 46.22 30.10 -22.66
CA ASN A 474 46.09 30.16 -24.10
C ASN A 474 45.05 29.09 -24.51
N PRO A 475 43.91 29.47 -25.12
CA PRO A 475 42.94 28.52 -25.65
C PRO A 475 43.59 27.56 -26.65
#